data_AF-A0A0C9VYD8-F1
#
_entry.id   AF-A0A0C9VYD8-F1
#
_cell.length_a   1.000
_cell.length_b   1.000
_cell.length_c   1.000
_cell.angle_alpha   90.00
_cell.angle_beta   90.00
_cell.angle_gamma   90.00
#
_symmetry.space_group_name_H-M   'P 1'
#
loop_
_entity.id
_entity.type
_entity.pdbx_description
1 polymer ?
#
loop_
_entity_poly.entity_id
_entity_poly.type
_entity_poly.pdbx_seq_one_letter_code
_entity_poly.pdbx_strand_id
1 'polypeptide(L)'
;MQALIRQKKAPCGAIAPLPIACDGLFKLDVDDDVWQDLGLGDELSEVLPGWLADEKVRLGIWSLLEMERCEEEESRLKAERSIMQEWFFEEWSRIQRVTEDLAFELHRQSSNLVNICVEWQAQVHNIQCAWPVPDGWGPSTQQLSDAAVLKEASVYMADYREGGMEEEEEDREGSGSEFGADDELLDAVEEFALADEY
;
A
#
# COMPACT_ATOMS: atom_id res chain seq x y z
N MET A 1 -28.59 -39.10 1.30
CA MET A 1 -28.48 -39.84 0.03
C MET A 1 -27.43 -40.97 0.07
N GLN A 2 -26.20 -40.74 0.59
CA GLN A 2 -25.16 -41.78 0.72
C GLN A 2 -25.64 -43.07 1.41
N ALA A 3 -26.43 -42.96 2.48
CA ALA A 3 -27.01 -44.12 3.17
C ALA A 3 -27.96 -44.93 2.26
N LEU A 4 -28.70 -44.28 1.35
CA LEU A 4 -29.62 -44.94 0.42
C LEU A 4 -28.87 -45.64 -0.72
N ILE A 5 -27.77 -45.05 -1.19
CA ILE A 5 -26.86 -45.68 -2.17
C ILE A 5 -26.21 -46.92 -1.56
N ARG A 6 -25.67 -46.82 -0.33
CA ARG A 6 -25.08 -47.96 0.40
C ARG A 6 -26.09 -49.08 0.63
N GLN A 7 -27.37 -48.73 0.84
CA GLN A 7 -28.47 -49.68 1.00
C GLN A 7 -29.05 -50.20 -0.33
N LYS A 8 -28.49 -49.80 -1.49
CA LYS A 8 -29.00 -50.11 -2.85
C LYS A 8 -30.48 -49.75 -3.08
N LYS A 9 -30.98 -48.74 -2.35
CA LYS A 9 -32.33 -48.19 -2.50
C LYS A 9 -32.37 -46.97 -3.41
N ALA A 10 -31.20 -46.48 -3.84
CA ALA A 10 -31.08 -45.40 -4.82
C ALA A 10 -31.09 -45.96 -6.26
N PRO A 11 -31.53 -45.17 -7.26
CA PRO A 11 -31.41 -45.52 -8.66
C PRO A 11 -29.98 -45.92 -9.05
N CYS A 12 -29.84 -46.82 -10.02
CA CYS A 12 -28.53 -47.20 -10.55
C CYS A 12 -27.81 -45.97 -11.12
N GLY A 13 -26.54 -45.78 -10.73
CA GLY A 13 -25.77 -44.60 -11.14
C GLY A 13 -25.96 -43.35 -10.27
N ALA A 14 -26.77 -43.40 -9.21
CA ALA A 14 -26.96 -42.25 -8.33
C ALA A 14 -25.65 -41.86 -7.60
N ILE A 15 -25.20 -40.63 -7.83
CA ILE A 15 -24.09 -40.00 -7.10
C ILE A 15 -24.71 -39.16 -5.97
N ALA A 16 -24.18 -39.31 -4.75
CA ALA A 16 -24.66 -38.46 -3.65
C ALA A 16 -24.10 -37.04 -3.82
N PRO A 17 -24.93 -35.99 -3.65
CA PRO A 17 -24.45 -34.63 -3.67
C PRO A 17 -23.44 -34.42 -2.52
N LEU A 18 -22.51 -33.50 -2.75
CA LEU A 18 -21.56 -33.07 -1.74
C LEU A 18 -22.33 -32.44 -0.55
N PRO A 19 -22.02 -32.83 0.70
CA PRO A 19 -22.65 -32.22 1.86
C PRO A 19 -22.21 -30.76 1.96
N ILE A 20 -23.18 -29.84 1.98
CA ILE A 20 -22.90 -28.42 2.15
C ILE A 20 -22.53 -28.17 3.61
N ALA A 21 -21.37 -27.53 3.84
CA ALA A 21 -21.00 -27.06 5.17
C ALA A 21 -21.95 -25.94 5.61
N CYS A 22 -22.65 -26.13 6.73
CA CYS A 22 -23.55 -25.10 7.26
C CYS A 22 -22.78 -23.90 7.83
N ASP A 23 -21.55 -24.13 8.28
CA ASP A 23 -20.66 -23.07 8.75
C ASP A 23 -20.16 -22.28 7.55
N GLY A 24 -20.44 -20.97 7.51
CA GLY A 24 -20.02 -20.11 6.40
C GLY A 24 -20.94 -20.16 5.17
N LEU A 25 -22.13 -20.75 5.26
CA LEU A 25 -23.12 -20.78 4.16
C LEU A 25 -23.48 -19.39 3.59
N PHE A 26 -23.33 -18.33 4.40
CA PHE A 26 -23.55 -16.94 3.96
C PHE A 26 -22.26 -16.21 3.54
N LYS A 27 -21.14 -16.93 3.49
CA LYS A 27 -19.83 -16.48 3.00
C LYS A 27 -19.42 -17.28 1.76
N LEU A 28 -20.40 -17.78 1.01
CA LEU A 28 -20.14 -18.54 -0.20
C LEU A 28 -19.47 -17.64 -1.25
N ASP A 29 -18.37 -18.11 -1.83
CA ASP A 29 -17.70 -17.49 -2.96
C ASP A 29 -18.10 -18.20 -4.27
N VAL A 30 -17.80 -17.58 -5.42
CA VAL A 30 -18.10 -18.12 -6.76
C VAL A 30 -17.35 -19.42 -7.03
N ASP A 31 -16.21 -19.62 -6.37
CA ASP A 31 -15.36 -20.81 -6.50
C ASP A 31 -15.81 -21.99 -5.62
N ASP A 32 -16.82 -21.81 -4.76
CA ASP A 32 -17.27 -22.88 -3.86
C ASP A 32 -17.98 -24.02 -4.60
N ASP A 33 -17.73 -25.25 -4.14
CA ASP A 33 -18.26 -26.50 -4.73
C ASP A 33 -19.80 -26.55 -4.81
N VAL A 34 -20.51 -25.70 -4.06
CA VAL A 34 -21.98 -25.61 -4.09
C VAL A 34 -22.52 -25.14 -5.46
N TRP A 35 -21.71 -24.43 -6.24
CA TRP A 35 -22.06 -23.96 -7.58
C TRP A 35 -21.79 -24.99 -8.68
N GLN A 36 -21.26 -26.16 -8.34
CA GLN A 36 -21.01 -27.22 -9.30
C GLN A 36 -22.27 -28.07 -9.53
N ASP A 37 -22.81 -28.07 -10.75
CA ASP A 37 -23.97 -28.88 -11.17
C ASP A 37 -23.66 -30.39 -11.32
N LEU A 38 -22.79 -30.94 -10.48
CA LEU A 38 -22.40 -32.35 -10.51
C LEU A 38 -23.60 -33.24 -10.17
N GLY A 39 -24.16 -33.92 -11.18
CA GLY A 39 -25.24 -34.89 -11.02
C GLY A 39 -26.66 -34.31 -11.05
N LEU A 40 -26.83 -33.07 -11.51
CA LEU A 40 -28.14 -32.41 -11.66
C LEU A 40 -28.71 -32.45 -13.10
N GLY A 41 -27.97 -32.99 -14.07
CA GLY A 41 -28.42 -33.13 -15.46
C GLY A 41 -29.19 -34.43 -15.73
N ASP A 42 -30.32 -34.34 -16.45
CA ASP A 42 -31.15 -35.47 -16.90
C ASP A 42 -30.54 -36.21 -18.11
N GLU A 43 -29.56 -35.58 -18.78
CA GLU A 43 -28.77 -36.16 -19.86
C GLU A 43 -27.47 -36.71 -19.30
N LEU A 44 -27.45 -38.02 -19.04
CA LEU A 44 -26.24 -38.82 -18.92
C LEU A 44 -25.45 -38.79 -20.23
N SER A 45 -24.81 -37.67 -20.56
CA SER A 45 -23.55 -37.80 -21.29
C SER A 45 -22.62 -38.56 -20.35
N GLU A 46 -22.45 -39.86 -20.59
CA GLU A 46 -21.71 -40.80 -19.74
C GLU A 46 -20.27 -40.35 -19.43
N VAL A 47 -19.78 -39.31 -20.11
CA VAL A 47 -18.47 -38.70 -19.93
C VAL A 47 -18.63 -37.22 -19.63
N LEU A 48 -18.35 -36.83 -18.38
CA LEU A 48 -18.19 -35.44 -17.98
C LEU A 48 -16.95 -34.84 -18.68
N PRO A 49 -16.97 -33.55 -19.09
CA PRO A 49 -15.80 -32.90 -19.64
C PRO A 49 -14.61 -32.93 -18.69
N GLY A 50 -13.39 -33.06 -19.23
CA GLY A 50 -12.17 -33.14 -18.42
C GLY A 50 -11.95 -31.95 -17.50
N TRP A 51 -12.32 -30.73 -17.93
CA TRP A 51 -12.24 -29.53 -17.08
C TRP A 51 -13.21 -29.55 -15.89
N LEU A 52 -14.19 -30.45 -15.88
CA LEU A 52 -15.14 -30.60 -14.77
C LEU A 52 -14.82 -31.83 -13.92
N ALA A 53 -14.40 -32.94 -14.54
CA ALA A 53 -14.22 -34.23 -13.87
C ALA A 53 -12.76 -34.61 -13.55
N ASP A 54 -11.79 -34.04 -14.24
CA ASP A 54 -10.37 -34.32 -14.00
C ASP A 54 -9.73 -33.16 -13.21
N GLU A 55 -9.36 -33.45 -11.97
CA GLU A 55 -8.68 -32.50 -11.09
C GLU A 55 -7.35 -32.00 -11.67
N LYS A 56 -6.61 -32.83 -12.41
CA LYS A 56 -5.37 -32.40 -13.06
C LYS A 56 -5.64 -31.40 -14.17
N VAL A 57 -6.73 -31.57 -14.92
CA VAL A 57 -7.12 -30.63 -15.95
C VAL A 57 -7.55 -29.30 -15.31
N ARG A 58 -8.34 -29.34 -14.23
CA ARG A 58 -8.72 -28.12 -13.48
C ARG A 58 -7.51 -27.37 -12.93
N LEU A 59 -6.61 -28.08 -12.24
CA LEU A 59 -5.37 -27.50 -11.72
C LEU A 59 -4.49 -26.97 -12.84
N GLY A 60 -4.44 -27.66 -13.99
CA GLY A 60 -3.70 -27.20 -15.17
C GLY A 60 -4.25 -25.89 -15.74
N ILE A 61 -5.57 -25.77 -15.88
CA ILE A 61 -6.24 -24.54 -16.33
C ILE A 61 -5.95 -23.40 -15.34
N TRP A 62 -6.12 -23.66 -14.04
CA TRP A 62 -5.86 -22.66 -13.01
C TRP A 62 -4.40 -22.19 -13.02
N SER A 63 -3.46 -23.13 -13.10
CA SER A 63 -2.02 -22.80 -13.15
C SER A 63 -1.66 -21.99 -14.39
N LEU A 64 -2.28 -22.29 -15.54
CA LEU A 64 -2.06 -21.54 -16.78
C LEU A 64 -2.58 -20.10 -16.66
N LEU A 65 -3.81 -19.93 -16.16
CA LEU A 65 -4.42 -18.61 -15.97
C LEU A 65 -3.65 -17.76 -14.94
N GLU A 66 -3.19 -18.38 -13.85
CA GLU A 66 -2.39 -17.68 -12.85
C GLU A 66 -1.03 -17.25 -13.42
N MET A 67 -0.39 -18.11 -14.23
CA MET A 67 0.85 -17.76 -14.93
C MET A 67 0.63 -16.57 -15.89
N GLU A 68 -0.41 -16.61 -16.73
CA GLU A 68 -0.74 -15.51 -17.65
C GLU A 68 -1.02 -14.20 -16.88
N ARG A 69 -1.72 -14.31 -15.74
CA ARG A 69 -1.99 -13.17 -14.86
C ARG A 69 -0.71 -12.61 -14.23
N CYS A 70 0.21 -13.46 -13.81
CA CYS A 70 1.52 -13.03 -13.32
C CYS A 70 2.31 -12.30 -14.42
N GLU A 71 2.30 -12.78 -15.66
CA GLU A 71 2.97 -12.13 -16.79
C GLU A 71 2.36 -10.76 -17.11
N GLU A 72 1.03 -10.66 -17.08
CA GLU A 72 0.31 -9.39 -17.23
C GLU A 72 0.66 -8.41 -16.10
N GLU A 73 0.61 -8.87 -14.85
CA GLU A 73 0.92 -8.07 -13.67
C GLU A 73 2.37 -7.58 -13.70
N GLU A 74 3.32 -8.45 -14.02
CA GLU A 74 4.73 -8.07 -14.15
C GLU A 74 4.90 -6.99 -15.23
N SER A 75 4.23 -7.15 -16.37
CA SER A 75 4.26 -6.16 -17.46
C SER A 75 3.67 -4.82 -17.02
N ARG A 76 2.56 -4.84 -16.26
CA ARG A 76 1.93 -3.64 -15.71
C ARG A 76 2.84 -2.94 -14.70
N LEU A 77 3.45 -3.68 -13.77
CA LEU A 77 4.36 -3.15 -12.77
C LEU A 77 5.60 -2.48 -13.40
N LYS A 78 6.16 -3.09 -14.46
CA LYS A 78 7.28 -2.49 -15.21
C LYS A 78 6.88 -1.16 -15.86
N ALA A 79 5.66 -1.08 -16.42
CA ALA A 79 5.14 0.12 -17.04
C ALA A 79 4.85 1.22 -16.01
N GLU A 80 4.15 0.88 -14.92
CA GLU A 80 3.89 1.78 -13.80
C GLU A 80 5.18 2.34 -13.22
N ARG A 81 6.19 1.49 -13.01
CA ARG A 81 7.51 1.93 -12.56
C ARG A 81 8.11 2.96 -13.51
N SER A 82 8.14 2.70 -14.82
CA SER A 82 8.70 3.62 -15.80
C SER A 82 7.94 4.96 -15.83
N ILE A 83 6.61 4.92 -15.80
CA ILE A 83 5.75 6.13 -15.77
C ILE A 83 6.04 6.97 -14.52
N MET A 84 6.20 6.33 -13.36
CA MET A 84 6.54 7.05 -12.12
C MET A 84 7.89 7.76 -12.22
N GLN A 85 8.90 7.15 -12.86
CA GLN A 85 10.20 7.81 -13.06
C GLN A 85 10.11 8.98 -14.03
N GLU A 86 9.31 8.87 -15.09
CA GLU A 86 9.06 9.98 -16.02
C GLU A 86 8.35 11.15 -15.34
N TRP A 87 7.29 10.86 -14.59
CA TRP A 87 6.59 11.87 -13.79
C TRP A 87 7.56 12.55 -12.82
N PHE A 88 8.37 11.75 -12.11
CA PHE A 88 9.34 12.29 -11.16
C PHE A 88 10.38 13.19 -11.86
N PHE A 89 10.87 12.78 -13.04
CA PHE A 89 11.80 13.59 -13.81
C PHE A 89 11.21 14.95 -14.20
N GLU A 90 9.96 14.97 -14.64
CA GLU A 90 9.27 16.22 -14.97
C GLU A 90 9.14 17.12 -13.75
N GLU A 91 8.62 16.60 -12.64
CA GLU A 91 8.42 17.38 -11.42
C GLU A 91 9.73 17.88 -10.83
N TRP A 92 10.75 17.02 -10.77
CA TRP A 92 12.08 17.39 -10.32
C TRP A 92 12.68 18.49 -11.21
N SER A 93 12.59 18.33 -12.53
CA SER A 93 13.07 19.33 -13.49
C SER A 93 12.34 20.67 -13.37
N ARG A 94 11.05 20.67 -13.02
CA ARG A 94 10.29 21.90 -12.78
C ARG A 94 10.82 22.62 -11.54
N ILE A 95 11.00 21.93 -10.42
CA ILE A 95 11.52 22.52 -9.18
C ILE A 95 12.92 23.13 -9.41
N GLN A 96 13.79 22.45 -10.15
CA GLN A 96 15.14 22.95 -10.45
C GLN A 96 15.16 24.21 -11.32
N ARG A 97 14.08 24.50 -12.06
CA ARG A 97 13.99 25.66 -12.99
C ARG A 97 13.35 26.89 -12.36
N VAL A 98 12.62 26.77 -11.25
CA VAL A 98 11.95 27.91 -10.61
C VAL A 98 12.97 28.71 -9.80
N THR A 99 13.00 30.03 -10.00
CA THR A 99 13.92 30.96 -9.34
C THR A 99 13.45 31.40 -7.95
N GLU A 100 14.38 31.99 -7.20
CA GLU A 100 14.46 32.17 -5.74
C GLU A 100 13.26 32.76 -4.99
N ASP A 101 12.27 33.35 -5.67
CA ASP A 101 11.12 34.02 -5.03
C ASP A 101 10.28 33.09 -4.14
N LEU A 102 10.34 31.77 -4.38
CA LEU A 102 9.70 30.73 -3.58
C LEU A 102 10.70 29.73 -2.97
N ALA A 103 11.95 30.15 -2.71
CA ALA A 103 13.03 29.25 -2.29
C ALA A 103 12.65 28.33 -1.10
N PHE A 104 11.91 28.83 -0.11
CA PHE A 104 11.48 28.03 1.04
C PHE A 104 10.50 26.91 0.64
N GLU A 105 9.47 27.23 -0.14
CA GLU A 105 8.47 26.24 -0.57
C GLU A 105 9.09 25.24 -1.56
N LEU A 106 9.97 25.70 -2.46
CA LEU A 106 10.73 24.82 -3.35
C LEU A 106 11.62 23.86 -2.57
N HIS A 107 12.28 24.33 -1.50
CA HIS A 107 13.09 23.47 -0.64
C HIS A 107 12.22 22.40 0.05
N ARG A 108 11.06 22.79 0.58
CA ARG A 108 10.10 21.84 1.18
C ARG A 108 9.59 20.80 0.18
N GLN A 109 9.19 21.25 -1.01
CA GLN A 109 8.73 20.38 -2.10
C GLN A 109 9.84 19.42 -2.54
N SER A 110 11.06 19.92 -2.73
CA SER A 110 12.24 19.11 -3.05
C SER A 110 12.49 18.03 -1.99
N SER A 111 12.50 18.40 -0.71
CA SER A 111 12.68 17.46 0.39
C SER A 111 11.58 16.39 0.44
N ASN A 112 10.33 16.77 0.19
CA ASN A 112 9.22 15.82 0.10
C ASN A 112 9.40 14.83 -1.06
N LEU A 113 9.76 15.32 -2.26
CA LEU A 113 10.00 14.44 -3.41
C LEU A 113 11.19 13.49 -3.17
N VAL A 114 12.26 13.96 -2.53
CA VAL A 114 13.39 13.10 -2.17
C VAL A 114 12.93 11.98 -1.22
N ASN A 115 12.11 12.30 -0.21
CA ASN A 115 11.57 11.31 0.72
C ASN A 115 10.71 10.25 0.01
N ILE A 116 9.79 10.70 -0.87
CA ILE A 116 8.98 9.81 -1.70
C ILE A 116 9.87 8.91 -2.56
N CYS A 117 10.92 9.48 -3.17
CA CYS A 117 11.85 8.73 -4.01
C CYS A 117 12.59 7.64 -3.22
N VAL A 118 13.07 7.95 -2.00
CA VAL A 118 13.75 6.97 -1.13
C VAL A 118 12.80 5.82 -0.76
N GLU A 119 11.58 6.13 -0.33
CA GLU A 119 10.58 5.11 0.04
C GLU A 119 10.21 4.22 -1.13
N TRP A 120 9.92 4.86 -2.27
CA TRP A 120 9.49 4.16 -3.46
C TRP A 120 10.62 3.31 -4.05
N GLN A 121 11.84 3.85 -4.20
CA GLN A 121 12.98 3.08 -4.68
C GLN A 121 13.25 1.85 -3.82
N ALA A 122 13.14 1.95 -2.49
CA ALA A 122 13.32 0.81 -1.61
C ALA A 122 12.35 -0.34 -1.95
N GLN A 123 11.11 -0.03 -2.32
CA GLN A 123 10.10 -1.02 -2.67
C GLN A 123 10.24 -1.55 -4.10
N VAL A 124 10.53 -0.66 -5.06
CA VAL A 124 10.48 -1.03 -6.48
C VAL A 124 11.83 -1.40 -7.08
N HIS A 125 12.96 -1.23 -6.38
CA HIS A 125 14.31 -1.35 -6.98
C HIS A 125 14.52 -2.64 -7.80
N ASN A 126 13.93 -3.76 -7.39
CA ASN A 126 14.03 -5.07 -8.05
C ASN A 126 13.20 -5.21 -9.34
N ILE A 127 12.24 -4.31 -9.58
CA ILE A 127 11.39 -4.32 -10.78
C ILE A 127 12.17 -3.69 -11.94
N GLN A 128 12.17 -4.32 -13.11
CA GLN A 128 12.83 -3.73 -14.29
C GLN A 128 11.98 -2.57 -14.85
N CYS A 129 12.61 -1.61 -15.53
CA CYS A 129 11.86 -0.59 -16.28
C CYS A 129 11.34 -1.21 -17.58
N ALA A 130 10.11 -0.87 -17.98
CA ALA A 130 9.54 -1.35 -19.24
C ALA A 130 10.23 -0.73 -20.47
N TRP A 131 10.77 0.48 -20.34
CA TRP A 131 11.54 1.19 -21.35
C TRP A 131 12.67 2.00 -20.71
N PRO A 132 13.72 2.38 -21.48
CA PRO A 132 14.82 3.18 -20.96
C PRO A 132 14.31 4.56 -20.51
N VAL A 133 14.59 4.89 -19.26
CA VAL A 133 14.31 6.21 -18.68
C VAL A 133 15.61 7.02 -18.67
N PRO A 134 15.59 8.34 -18.92
CA PRO A 134 16.80 9.17 -18.93
C PRO A 134 17.64 9.03 -17.65
N ASP A 135 18.96 9.07 -17.83
CA ASP A 135 19.89 9.17 -16.71
C ASP A 135 19.65 10.47 -15.92
N GLY A 136 19.67 10.39 -14.59
CA GLY A 136 19.38 11.55 -13.75
C GLY A 136 17.91 11.93 -13.70
N TRP A 137 16.99 10.96 -13.87
CA TRP A 137 15.54 11.18 -13.73
C TRP A 137 15.11 11.70 -12.35
N GLY A 138 15.99 11.70 -11.34
CA GLY A 138 15.66 12.09 -9.97
C GLY A 138 16.82 12.75 -9.23
N PRO A 139 16.76 12.80 -7.89
CA PRO A 139 17.78 13.43 -7.07
C PRO A 139 19.10 12.67 -7.15
N SER A 140 20.21 13.35 -6.86
CA SER A 140 21.52 12.71 -6.84
C SER A 140 21.61 11.65 -5.74
N THR A 141 22.50 10.67 -5.92
CA THR A 141 22.72 9.60 -4.92
C THR A 141 23.09 10.16 -3.54
N GLN A 142 23.78 11.29 -3.48
CA GLN A 142 24.11 11.98 -2.23
C GLN A 142 22.86 12.54 -1.54
N GLN A 143 21.97 13.19 -2.29
CA GLN A 143 20.71 13.71 -1.74
C GLN A 143 19.81 12.58 -1.21
N LEU A 144 19.80 11.43 -1.87
CA LEU A 144 19.07 10.25 -1.42
C LEU A 144 19.68 9.66 -0.15
N SER A 145 21.01 9.58 -0.03
CA SER A 145 21.67 9.08 1.18
C SER A 145 21.45 10.01 2.38
N ASP A 146 21.56 11.32 2.17
CA ASP A 146 21.40 12.31 3.24
C ASP A 146 19.96 12.28 3.77
N ALA A 147 18.97 12.19 2.88
CA ALA A 147 17.57 12.06 3.28
C ALA A 147 17.28 10.73 4.00
N ALA A 148 17.88 9.63 3.56
CA ALA A 148 17.73 8.34 4.24
C ALA A 148 18.29 8.37 5.68
N VAL A 149 19.47 8.96 5.87
CA VAL A 149 20.09 9.13 7.21
C VAL A 149 19.25 10.06 8.09
N LEU A 150 18.77 11.18 7.54
CA LEU A 150 17.90 12.10 8.28
C LEU A 150 16.59 11.43 8.71
N LYS A 151 16.01 10.59 7.85
CA LYS A 151 14.81 9.83 8.17
C LYS A 151 15.06 8.83 9.29
N GLU A 152 16.15 8.07 9.22
CA GLU A 152 16.54 7.11 10.26
C GLU A 152 16.79 7.80 11.60
N ALA A 153 17.51 8.93 11.60
CA ALA A 153 17.74 9.75 12.79
C ALA A 153 16.43 10.32 13.37
N SER A 154 15.46 10.71 12.52
CA SER A 154 14.17 11.21 12.98
C SER A 154 13.31 10.14 13.68
N VAL A 155 13.33 8.91 13.17
CA VAL A 155 12.64 7.77 13.78
C VAL A 155 13.26 7.42 15.12
N TYR A 156 14.60 7.36 15.18
CA TYR A 156 15.32 7.12 16.43
C TYR A 156 14.94 8.17 17.49
N MET A 157 14.99 9.46 17.16
CA MET A 157 14.63 10.54 18.09
C MET A 157 13.15 10.52 18.52
N ALA A 158 12.23 10.06 17.67
CA ALA A 158 10.83 9.88 18.02
C ALA A 158 10.64 8.76 19.05
N ASP A 159 11.33 7.63 18.89
CA ASP A 159 11.28 6.50 19.83
C ASP A 159 11.79 6.88 21.23
N TYR A 160 12.81 7.74 21.34
CA TYR A 160 13.24 8.27 22.65
C TYR A 160 12.19 9.14 23.33
N ARG A 161 11.38 9.85 22.54
CA ARG A 161 10.36 10.76 23.04
C ARG A 161 9.11 10.00 23.52
N GLU A 162 8.85 8.83 22.94
CA GLU A 162 7.74 7.96 23.32
C GLU A 162 8.13 6.94 24.42
N GLY A 163 9.44 6.62 24.54
CA GLY A 163 9.98 5.59 25.42
C GLY A 163 10.54 6.00 26.77
N GLY A 164 10.60 7.29 27.14
CA GLY A 164 11.08 7.65 28.48
C GLY A 164 11.22 9.12 28.79
N MET A 165 10.33 9.61 29.65
CA MET A 165 10.64 10.50 30.78
C MET A 165 9.63 10.18 31.88
N GLU A 166 9.95 9.19 32.73
CA GLU A 166 9.54 9.30 34.13
C GLU A 166 10.38 10.45 34.69
N GLU A 167 9.78 11.63 34.80
CA GLU A 167 10.40 12.79 35.43
C GLU A 167 10.65 12.44 36.90
N GLU A 168 11.90 12.13 37.25
CA GLU A 168 12.35 12.22 38.64
C GLU A 168 12.35 13.70 39.00
N GLU A 169 11.29 14.14 39.69
CA GLU A 169 11.18 15.44 40.36
C GLU A 169 12.31 15.57 41.41
N GLU A 170 13.47 16.08 40.98
CA GLU A 170 14.47 16.61 41.91
C GLU A 170 14.06 18.03 42.32
N ASP A 171 13.45 18.13 43.50
CA ASP A 171 13.23 19.37 44.26
C ASP A 171 14.53 20.21 44.28
N ARG A 172 14.56 21.30 43.52
CA ARG A 172 15.60 22.32 43.64
C ARG A 172 14.98 23.67 43.94
N GLU A 173 14.89 23.95 45.23
CA GLU A 173 14.53 25.26 45.77
C GLU A 173 15.46 26.38 45.25
N GLY A 174 14.85 27.41 44.66
CA GLY A 174 15.15 28.82 44.92
C GLY A 174 16.48 29.40 44.43
N SER A 175 16.42 30.19 43.36
CA SER A 175 17.06 31.53 43.35
C SER A 175 16.40 32.42 42.30
N GLY A 176 15.76 33.50 42.74
CA GLY A 176 15.08 34.44 41.87
C GLY A 176 16.04 35.30 41.04
N SER A 177 15.64 35.57 39.81
CA SER A 177 16.06 36.76 39.08
C SER A 177 14.86 37.32 38.34
N GLU A 178 14.35 38.42 38.87
CA GLU A 178 13.37 39.32 38.31
C GLU A 178 13.92 39.96 37.03
N PHE A 179 13.23 39.79 35.90
CA PHE A 179 13.22 40.79 34.84
C PHE A 179 11.88 40.74 34.11
N GLY A 180 10.98 41.64 34.50
CA GLY A 180 9.76 41.91 33.76
C GLY A 180 10.05 42.73 32.51
N ALA A 181 9.40 42.36 31.41
CA ALA A 181 8.99 43.23 30.31
C ALA A 181 8.35 42.35 29.23
N ASP A 182 7.03 42.13 29.30
CA ASP A 182 6.27 41.82 28.07
C ASP A 182 4.75 42.03 28.16
N ASP A 183 4.24 42.69 29.21
CA ASP A 183 2.81 42.99 29.32
C ASP A 183 2.42 44.25 28.51
N GLU A 184 3.40 45.05 28.08
CA GLU A 184 3.20 46.29 27.31
C GLU A 184 3.12 46.04 25.79
N LEU A 185 3.47 44.83 25.33
CA LEU A 185 3.46 44.44 23.90
C LEU A 185 2.10 43.89 23.45
N LEU A 186 1.27 43.42 24.38
CA LEU A 186 -0.09 42.92 24.10
C LEU A 186 -1.08 44.07 23.82
N ASP A 187 -0.99 45.18 24.54
CA ASP A 187 -1.86 46.35 24.33
C ASP A 187 -1.64 47.00 22.94
N ALA A 188 -0.41 46.98 22.43
CA ALA A 188 -0.09 47.55 21.11
C ALA A 188 -0.66 46.75 19.93
N VAL A 189 -0.90 45.44 20.12
CA VAL A 189 -1.51 44.58 19.09
C VAL A 189 -3.02 44.78 19.04
N GLU A 190 -3.67 45.01 20.19
CA GLU A 190 -5.11 45.32 20.24
C GLU A 190 -5.43 46.69 19.64
N GLU A 191 -4.57 47.71 19.82
CA GLU A 191 -4.81 49.04 19.24
C GLU A 191 -4.67 49.06 17.70
N PHE A 192 -3.83 48.20 17.12
CA PHE A 192 -3.66 48.11 15.66
C PHE A 192 -4.82 47.35 14.98
N ALA A 193 -5.47 46.41 15.68
CA ALA A 193 -6.58 45.62 15.15
C ALA A 193 -7.89 46.44 15.01
N LEU A 194 -8.04 47.54 15.76
CA LEU A 194 -9.23 48.40 15.71
C LEU A 194 -9.15 49.53 14.67
N ALA A 195 -7.97 49.75 14.08
CA ALA A 195 -7.77 50.82 13.10
C ALA A 195 -8.09 50.42 11.65
N ASP A 196 -8.34 49.13 11.38
CA ASP A 196 -8.56 48.59 10.02
C ASP A 196 -10.05 48.29 9.72
N GLU A 197 -10.98 48.71 10.59
CA GLU A 197 -12.42 48.51 10.40
C GLU A 197 -13.22 49.83 10.31
N TYR A 198 -12.72 50.82 9.55
CA TYR A 198 -13.50 51.97 9.08
C TYR A 198 -13.12 52.45 7.67
#